data_AF-A0A351C0M7-F1
#
_entry.id   AF-A0A351C0M7-F1
#
_cell.length_a   1.000
_cell.length_b   1.000
_cell.length_c   1.000
_cell.angle_alpha   90.00
_cell.angle_beta   90.00
_cell.angle_gamma   90.00
#
_symmetry.space_group_name_H-M   'P 1'
#
loop_
_entity.id
_entity.type
_entity.pdbx_description
1 polymer ?
#
loop_
_entity_poly.entity_id
_entity_poly.type
_entity_poly.pdbx_seq_one_letter_code
_entity_poly.pdbx_strand_id
1 'polypeptide(L)' 'MNNQIMTAGHHNISFDASKLSTGTYIYRLSSGDNVVTKKMILMK' A
#
# COMPACT_ATOMS: atom_id res chain seq x y z
N MET A 1 -6.34 0.02 -8.12
CA MET A 1 -6.13 -0.67 -6.83
C MET A 1 -7.47 -1.24 -6.40
N ASN A 2 -7.77 -2.48 -6.78
CA ASN A 2 -9.00 -3.13 -6.34
C ASN A 2 -8.74 -3.80 -5.00
N ASN A 3 -9.65 -3.60 -4.05
CA ASN A 3 -9.58 -4.19 -2.72
C ASN A 3 -9.95 -5.68 -2.76
N GLN A 4 -9.02 -6.50 -3.26
CA GLN A 4 -9.20 -7.95 -3.38
C GLN A 4 -9.04 -8.63 -2.02
N ILE A 5 -9.91 -9.61 -1.75
CA ILE A 5 -9.79 -10.45 -0.56
C ILE A 5 -8.58 -11.35 -0.74
N MET A 6 -7.63 -11.28 0.19
CA MET A 6 -6.41 -12.09 0.17
C MET A 6 -6.50 -13.13 1.29
N THR A 7 -6.17 -14.39 1.00
CA THR A 7 -6.11 -15.47 1.99
C THR A 7 -4.95 -15.25 2.97
N ALA A 8 -4.90 -15.99 4.09
CA ALA A 8 -3.77 -15.88 5.00
C ALA A 8 -2.46 -16.31 4.31
N GLY A 9 -1.40 -15.52 4.46
CA GLY A 9 -0.10 -15.79 3.84
C GLY A 9 0.68 -14.52 3.52
N HIS A 10 1.82 -14.69 2.83
CA HIS A 10 2.62 -13.58 2.33
C HIS A 10 2.12 -13.17 0.94
N HIS A 11 1.82 -11.88 0.79
CA HIS A 11 1.36 -11.31 -0.47
C HIS A 11 2.31 -10.22 -0.93
N ASN A 12 2.72 -10.30 -2.19
CA ASN A 12 3.54 -9.28 -2.82
C ASN A 12 2.70 -8.54 -3.86
N ILE A 13 2.51 -7.24 -3.68
CA ILE A 13 1.73 -6.39 -4.59
C ILE A 13 2.67 -5.38 -5.23
N SER A 14 2.67 -5.32 -6.56
CA SER A 14 3.41 -4.28 -7.29
C SER A 14 2.61 -2.98 -7.29
N PHE A 15 3.24 -1.92 -6.82
CA PHE A 15 2.70 -0.56 -6.87
C PHE A 15 3.46 0.25 -7.93
N ASP A 16 2.77 0.61 -9.01
CA ASP A 16 3.31 1.51 -10.02
C ASP A 16 3.13 2.97 -9.57
N ALA A 17 4.24 3.56 -9.14
CA ALA A 17 4.33 4.95 -8.70
C ALA A 17 4.82 5.91 -9.80
N SER A 18 4.96 5.46 -11.05
CA SER A 18 5.59 6.24 -12.14
C SER A 18 4.93 7.59 -12.42
N LYS A 19 3.63 7.73 -12.11
CA LYS A 19 2.85 8.95 -12.31
C LYS A 19 2.78 9.85 -11.06
N LEU A 20 3.43 9.46 -9.97
CA LEU A 20 3.45 10.22 -8.72
C LEU A 20 4.74 11.03 -8.59
N SER A 21 4.62 12.23 -8.05
CA SER A 21 5.76 13.12 -7.76
C SER A 21 6.62 12.57 -6.61
N THR A 22 7.89 12.99 -6.55
CA THR A 22 8.71 12.79 -5.35
C THR A 22 8.00 13.39 -4.13
N GLY A 23 7.88 12.65 -3.03
CA GLY A 23 7.15 13.10 -1.85
C GLY A 23 6.90 12.03 -0.80
N THR A 24 6.27 12.42 0.31
CA THR A 24 5.81 11.48 1.33
C THR A 24 4.35 11.12 1.10
N TYR A 25 4.07 9.83 1.05
CA TYR A 25 2.75 9.25 0.82
C TYR A 25 2.33 8.43 2.04
N ILE A 26 1.09 8.60 2.48
CA ILE A 26 0.51 7.82 3.57
C ILE A 26 -0.42 6.78 2.95
N TYR A 27 -0.27 5.53 3.37
CA TYR A 27 -1.14 4.44 2.94
C TYR A 27 -1.66 3.64 4.14
N ARG A 28 -2.79 2.96 3.92
CA ARG A 28 -3.50 2.19 4.93
C ARG A 28 -3.72 0.77 4.45
N LEU A 29 -3.38 -0.18 5.29
CA LEU A 29 -3.69 -1.60 5.11
C LEU A 29 -4.80 -1.95 6.10
N SER A 30 -5.87 -2.57 5.60
CA SER A 30 -7.02 -2.97 6.41
C SER A 30 -7.25 -4.47 6.25
N SER A 31 -7.32 -5.20 7.38
CA SER A 31 -7.56 -6.64 7.44
C SER A 31 -8.53 -6.96 8.58
N GLY A 32 -9.80 -7.16 8.23
CA GLY A 32 -10.88 -7.23 9.23
C GLY A 32 -10.90 -5.97 10.09
N ASP A 33 -10.80 -6.15 11.41
CA ASP A 33 -10.76 -5.06 12.39
C ASP A 33 -9.37 -4.40 12.54
N ASN A 34 -8.33 -5.00 11.95
CA ASN A 34 -6.97 -4.47 12.05
C ASN A 34 -6.71 -3.44 10.97
N VAL A 35 -6.29 -2.25 11.38
CA VAL A 35 -5.93 -1.15 10.49
C VAL A 35 -4.51 -0.70 10.78
N VAL A 36 -3.65 -0.75 9.77
CA VAL A 36 -2.25 -0.34 9.86
C VAL A 36 -2.00 0.80 8.89
N THR A 37 -1.62 1.95 9.43
CA THR A 37 -1.22 3.11 8.63
C THR A 37 0.29 3.21 8.58
N LYS A 38 0.84 3.44 7.39
CA LYS A 38 2.29 3.60 7.17
C LYS A 38 2.54 4.78 6.25
N LYS A 39 3.75 5.34 6.35
CA LYS A 39 4.27 6.35 5.41
C LYS A 39 5.32 5.72 4.50
N MET A 40 5.33 6.14 3.25
CA MET A 40 6.30 5.81 2.22
C MET A 40 6.91 7.11 1.72
N ILE A 41 8.22 7.16 1.58
CA ILE A 41 8.90 8.28 0.91
C ILE A 41 9.19 7.80 -0.52
N LEU A 42 8.56 8.44 -1.50
CA LEU A 42 8.82 8.21 -2.91
C LEU A 42 9.91 9.18 -3.35
N MET A 43 11.03 8.64 -3.81
CA MET A 43 12.13 9.40 -4.41
C MET A 43 12.29 8.94 -5.86
N LYS A 44 12.44 9.91 -6.77
CA LYS A 44 12.74 9.67 -8.20
C LYS A 44 14.25 9.65 -8.44
#